data_AF-A1A1E1-F1
#
_entry.id   AF-A1A1E1-F1
#
_cell.length_a   1.000
_cell.length_b   1.000
_cell.length_c   1.000
_cell.angle_alpha   90.00
_cell.angle_beta   90.00
_cell.angle_gamma   90.00
#
_symmetry.space_group_name_H-M   'P 1'
#
loop_
_entity.id
_entity.type
_entity.pdbx_description
1 polymer ?
#
loop_
_entity_poly.entity_id
_entity_poly.type
_entity_poly.pdbx_seq_one_letter_code
_entity_poly.pdbx_strand_id
1 'polypeptide(L)'
;MTEQNHHDPAELDKLAEKFTVLPNDNPASDAKRAELIDKPAFGQVFSDNMAHMTWTKGEGWSDRRIEPYAPLKMDPGASVLHYAQECFEGLKAYRHADGSTWLFRPDANAERFQNSAKRLYLPELPIDDFIGSVAALVKRDVNWVPSRREYTLYMRPFMFASEPFLGVRAPQEVDYCVIASPSGPYFPGGVKPVSIWVEDKWFRTGPGGTGFAKCGGNYAASLLGEYTGIDHGCQQVCFVDAATKTYLEELGGMNMMVVHKDGHVETPSLTGNILPGVTRRSLIQLIQDNGHDVVETMIALDQLLEDIKSGEVTEVFACGTAAIITPIGRFKSEKFDVTVADGGSGEFTLALRNQLLGIQLGEIEDPHNWMWKVC
;
A
#
# COMPACT_ATOMS: atom_id res chain seq x y z
N MET A 1 17.92 -8.11 8.90
CA MET A 1 18.02 -8.04 10.37
C MET A 1 16.91 -8.90 10.92
N THR A 2 17.25 -9.80 11.84
CA THR A 2 16.39 -10.88 12.33
C THR A 2 15.50 -10.40 13.48
N GLU A 3 14.21 -10.71 13.38
CA GLU A 3 13.07 -10.82 14.34
C GLU A 3 13.11 -10.29 15.79
N GLN A 4 14.22 -9.85 16.41
CA GLN A 4 14.25 -9.72 17.89
C GLN A 4 14.27 -8.31 18.48
N ASN A 5 14.65 -7.25 17.76
CA ASN A 5 14.87 -5.92 18.36
C ASN A 5 14.03 -4.77 17.77
N HIS A 6 13.15 -5.07 16.82
CA HIS A 6 12.53 -4.04 16.00
C HIS A 6 11.28 -3.38 16.62
N HIS A 7 10.80 -3.88 17.75
CA HIS A 7 9.64 -3.35 18.48
C HIS A 7 10.03 -2.49 19.68
N ASP A 8 11.34 -2.32 19.94
CA ASP A 8 11.83 -1.45 21.00
C ASP A 8 11.73 0.02 20.57
N PRO A 9 10.90 0.85 21.25
CA PRO A 9 10.81 2.28 20.94
C PRO A 9 12.17 2.99 20.99
N ALA A 10 13.09 2.53 21.86
CA ALA A 10 14.43 3.11 21.96
C ALA A 10 15.29 2.85 20.72
N GLU A 11 15.12 1.72 20.04
CA GLU A 11 15.81 1.46 18.76
C GLU A 11 15.21 2.33 17.65
N LEU A 12 13.89 2.51 17.63
CA LEU A 12 13.24 3.41 16.68
C LEU A 12 13.62 4.88 16.91
N ASP A 13 13.82 5.29 18.16
CA ASP A 13 14.39 6.60 18.53
C ASP A 13 15.77 6.79 17.90
N LYS A 14 16.68 5.83 18.08
CA LYS A 14 18.04 5.90 17.48
C LYS A 14 18.01 5.99 15.96
N LEU A 15 17.07 5.32 15.30
CA LEU A 15 16.92 5.42 13.84
C LEU A 15 16.42 6.81 13.42
N ALA A 16 15.42 7.35 14.11
CA ALA A 16 14.87 8.67 13.83
C ALA A 16 15.88 9.80 14.10
N GLU A 17 16.71 9.68 15.14
CA GLU A 17 17.74 10.66 15.51
C GLU A 17 18.84 10.85 14.45
N LYS A 18 18.97 9.92 13.48
CA LYS A 18 19.87 10.07 12.33
C LYS A 18 19.43 11.18 11.36
N PHE A 19 18.18 11.64 11.47
CA PHE A 19 17.61 12.65 10.58
C PHE A 19 17.68 14.04 11.23
N THR A 20 18.40 14.96 10.58
CA THR A 20 18.48 16.35 11.03
C THR A 20 17.13 17.04 10.79
N VAL A 21 16.50 17.57 11.84
CA VAL A 21 15.24 18.29 11.71
C VAL A 21 15.50 19.77 11.43
N LEU A 22 15.10 20.24 10.26
CA LEU A 22 15.21 21.64 9.86
C LEU A 22 14.01 22.46 10.37
N PRO A 23 14.19 23.77 10.66
CA PRO A 23 13.08 24.65 11.03
C PRO A 23 11.99 24.71 9.95
N ASN A 24 10.74 24.85 10.41
CA ASN A 24 9.61 25.17 9.55
C ASN A 24 9.00 26.48 10.05
N ASP A 25 9.18 27.55 9.29
CA ASP A 25 8.74 28.90 9.67
C ASP A 25 7.26 29.15 9.39
N ASN A 26 6.59 28.26 8.65
CA ASN A 26 5.20 28.41 8.23
C ASN A 26 4.36 27.13 8.46
N PRO A 27 4.37 26.52 9.66
CA PRO A 27 3.54 25.35 9.94
C PRO A 27 2.06 25.76 9.95
N ALA A 28 1.17 24.83 9.60
CA ALA A 28 -0.26 25.02 9.75
C ALA A 28 -0.60 25.33 11.22
N SER A 29 -1.40 26.38 11.45
CA SER A 29 -1.95 26.65 12.77
C SER A 29 -2.80 25.47 13.25
N ASP A 30 -2.95 25.31 14.57
CA ASP A 30 -3.75 24.23 15.15
C ASP A 30 -5.19 24.21 14.62
N ALA A 31 -5.79 25.40 14.44
CA ALA A 31 -7.12 25.54 13.87
C ALA A 31 -7.17 25.06 12.40
N LYS A 32 -6.18 25.45 11.60
CA LYS A 32 -6.13 25.04 10.18
C LYS A 32 -5.88 23.54 10.06
N ARG A 33 -4.97 22.99 10.85
CA ARG A 33 -4.68 21.55 10.87
C ARG A 33 -5.90 20.74 11.31
N ALA A 34 -6.63 21.18 12.34
CA ALA A 34 -7.87 20.53 12.78
C ALA A 34 -8.95 20.53 11.68
N GLU A 35 -9.12 21.64 10.95
CA GLU A 35 -10.01 21.74 9.79
C GLU A 35 -9.64 20.73 8.71
N LEU A 36 -8.35 20.64 8.38
CA LEU A 36 -7.81 19.76 7.34
C LEU A 36 -7.95 18.26 7.68
N ILE A 37 -7.97 17.90 8.97
CA ILE A 37 -8.01 16.52 9.46
C ILE A 37 -9.45 16.00 9.70
N ASP A 38 -10.48 16.85 9.75
CA ASP A 38 -11.84 16.39 10.11
C ASP A 38 -12.45 15.44 9.06
N LYS A 39 -12.26 15.74 7.77
CA LYS A 39 -12.78 14.95 6.63
C LYS A 39 -11.80 14.96 5.44
N PRO A 40 -10.57 14.45 5.62
CA PRO A 40 -9.57 14.54 4.59
C PRO A 40 -9.90 13.55 3.47
N ALA A 41 -9.93 14.05 2.24
CA ALA A 41 -9.88 13.19 1.08
C ALA A 41 -8.49 12.54 0.98
N PHE A 42 -8.46 11.26 0.59
CA PHE A 42 -7.22 10.50 0.51
C PHE A 42 -6.20 11.19 -0.41
N GLY A 43 -5.02 11.52 0.13
CA GLY A 43 -3.89 12.03 -0.66
C GLY A 43 -4.04 13.44 -1.22
N GLN A 44 -4.95 14.27 -0.69
CA GLN A 44 -5.17 15.66 -1.16
C GLN A 44 -4.62 16.73 -0.20
N VAL A 45 -4.43 16.35 1.06
CA VAL A 45 -3.86 17.21 2.11
C VAL A 45 -2.56 16.58 2.55
N PHE A 46 -1.53 17.40 2.80
CA PHE A 46 -0.22 16.93 3.26
C PHE A 46 0.16 17.61 4.58
N SER A 47 0.97 16.93 5.38
CA SER A 47 1.50 17.47 6.63
C SER A 47 2.56 18.56 6.39
N ASP A 48 2.97 19.21 7.47
CA ASP A 48 3.84 20.39 7.40
C ASP A 48 5.26 20.09 6.93
N ASN A 49 5.74 18.86 7.08
CA ASN A 49 7.11 18.46 6.80
C ASN A 49 7.19 17.22 5.88
N MET A 50 8.39 16.93 5.41
CA MET A 50 8.75 15.74 4.64
C MET A 50 10.14 15.24 5.06
N ALA A 51 10.40 13.95 4.90
CA ALA A 51 11.75 13.42 4.98
C ALA A 51 12.40 13.48 3.59
N HIS A 52 13.72 13.71 3.53
CA HIS A 52 14.47 13.74 2.28
C HIS A 52 15.88 13.17 2.50
N MET A 53 16.36 12.39 1.53
CA MET A 53 17.73 11.90 1.41
C MET A 53 18.13 11.89 -0.07
N THR A 54 19.43 12.03 -0.34
CA THR A 54 19.97 11.93 -1.70
C THR A 54 21.00 10.81 -1.76
N TRP A 55 20.94 10.03 -2.84
CA TRP A 55 21.94 9.05 -3.19
C TRP A 55 22.76 9.54 -4.37
N THR A 56 24.09 9.47 -4.27
CA THR A 56 25.01 9.77 -5.36
C THR A 56 25.92 8.59 -5.61
N LYS A 57 26.12 8.21 -6.87
CA LYS A 57 26.95 7.06 -7.22
C LYS A 57 28.40 7.26 -6.75
N GLY A 58 28.90 6.29 -5.99
CA GLY A 58 30.24 6.32 -5.41
C GLY A 58 30.28 6.91 -3.99
N GLU A 59 29.26 7.66 -3.59
CA GLU A 59 29.15 8.29 -2.27
C GLU A 59 28.08 7.61 -1.39
N GLY A 60 27.02 7.08 -2.01
CA GLY A 60 25.92 6.42 -1.31
C GLY A 60 24.85 7.39 -0.82
N TRP A 61 24.04 6.93 0.14
CA TRP A 61 22.95 7.71 0.74
C TRP A 61 23.46 8.71 1.78
N SER A 62 23.15 9.97 1.58
CA SER A 62 23.54 11.09 2.43
C SER A 62 22.37 12.03 2.73
N ASP A 63 22.65 13.12 3.45
CA ASP A 63 21.73 14.24 3.71
C ASP A 63 20.37 13.85 4.32
N ARG A 64 20.41 13.02 5.37
CA ARG A 64 19.24 12.58 6.16
C ARG A 64 18.60 13.77 6.88
N ARG A 65 17.47 14.26 6.37
CA ARG A 65 16.78 15.41 6.96
C ARG A 65 15.27 15.29 6.97
N ILE A 66 14.65 15.95 7.96
CA ILE A 66 13.24 16.32 7.96
C ILE A 66 13.17 17.82 7.66
N GLU A 67 12.47 18.20 6.61
CA GLU A 67 12.39 19.57 6.11
C GLU A 67 10.94 19.99 5.84
N PRO A 68 10.63 21.30 5.72
CA PRO A 68 9.29 21.75 5.38
C PRO A 68 8.79 21.12 4.07
N TYR A 69 7.53 20.67 4.05
CA TYR A 69 6.92 20.16 2.83
C TYR A 69 6.87 21.28 1.78
N ALA A 70 7.43 21.01 0.60
CA ALA A 70 7.55 21.99 -0.47
C ALA A 70 7.57 21.33 -1.86
N PRO A 71 7.29 22.09 -2.93
CA PRO A 71 7.50 21.60 -4.28
C PRO A 71 8.95 21.17 -4.54
N LEU A 72 9.12 19.99 -5.16
CA LEU A 72 10.43 19.52 -5.62
C LEU A 72 10.89 20.34 -6.83
N LYS A 73 12.11 20.88 -6.76
CA LYS A 73 12.77 21.51 -7.91
C LYS A 73 13.49 20.44 -8.70
N MET A 74 13.03 20.16 -9.91
CA MET A 74 13.62 19.14 -10.79
C MET A 74 14.12 19.78 -12.08
N ASP A 75 15.26 19.29 -12.57
CA ASP A 75 15.71 19.60 -13.92
C ASP A 75 14.72 19.00 -14.95
N PRO A 76 14.35 19.71 -16.03
CA PRO A 76 13.47 19.15 -17.06
C PRO A 76 14.00 17.87 -17.73
N GLY A 77 15.30 17.64 -17.69
CA GLY A 77 15.98 16.43 -18.15
C GLY A 77 16.06 15.31 -17.11
N ALA A 78 15.46 15.46 -15.92
CA ALA A 78 15.47 14.45 -14.87
C ALA A 78 14.93 13.12 -15.39
N SER A 79 15.70 12.03 -15.29
CA SER A 79 15.38 10.75 -15.93
C SER A 79 14.00 10.19 -15.53
N VAL A 80 13.52 10.47 -14.32
CA VAL A 80 12.16 10.08 -13.91
C VAL A 80 11.06 10.63 -14.83
N LEU A 81 11.20 11.88 -15.31
CA LEU A 81 10.22 12.55 -16.16
C LEU A 81 10.13 11.94 -17.56
N HIS A 82 11.13 11.17 -17.98
CA HIS A 82 11.23 10.59 -19.31
C HIS A 82 11.05 9.07 -19.32
N TYR A 83 11.51 8.39 -18.26
CA TYR A 83 11.61 6.92 -18.24
C TYR A 83 10.97 6.25 -17.01
N ALA A 84 10.26 7.00 -16.17
CA ALA A 84 9.53 6.49 -15.00
C ALA A 84 10.40 5.59 -14.09
N GLN A 85 11.69 5.91 -13.96
CA GLN A 85 12.60 5.21 -13.06
C GLN A 85 12.34 5.68 -11.62
N GLU A 86 11.25 5.20 -11.05
CA GLU A 86 10.73 5.57 -9.73
C GLU A 86 9.98 4.42 -9.06
N CYS A 87 10.04 4.38 -7.73
CA CYS A 87 9.20 3.49 -6.93
C CYS A 87 8.70 4.17 -5.67
N PHE A 88 7.65 3.62 -5.08
CA PHE A 88 7.01 4.19 -3.91
C PHE A 88 6.53 3.13 -2.93
N GLU A 89 6.18 3.58 -1.73
CA GLU A 89 5.49 2.79 -0.72
C GLU A 89 4.27 3.50 -0.13
N GLY A 90 3.53 2.77 0.69
CA GLY A 90 2.31 3.15 1.36
C GLY A 90 2.14 2.37 2.64
N LEU A 91 2.30 3.07 3.76
CA LEU A 91 2.07 2.59 5.11
C LEU A 91 1.29 3.64 5.90
N LYS A 92 0.89 3.32 7.13
CA LYS A 92 0.03 4.19 7.94
C LYS A 92 0.58 4.30 9.35
N ALA A 93 0.44 5.49 9.92
CA ALA A 93 0.55 5.72 11.35
C ALA A 93 -0.84 5.81 11.98
N TYR A 94 -0.99 5.16 13.12
CA TYR A 94 -2.24 4.98 13.84
C TYR A 94 -2.13 5.62 15.22
N ARG A 95 -3.13 6.40 15.61
CA ARG A 95 -3.28 6.88 16.99
C ARG A 95 -3.99 5.81 17.81
N HIS A 96 -3.37 5.39 18.91
CA HIS A 96 -4.00 4.52 19.90
C HIS A 96 -4.75 5.34 20.96
N ALA A 97 -5.63 4.68 21.72
CA ALA A 97 -6.48 5.33 22.72
C ALA A 97 -5.69 5.97 23.87
N ASP A 98 -4.50 5.46 24.19
CA ASP A 98 -3.58 6.01 25.19
C ASP A 98 -2.84 7.28 24.73
N GLY A 99 -3.09 7.72 23.50
CA GLY A 99 -2.48 8.89 22.88
C GLY A 99 -1.20 8.61 22.11
N SER A 100 -0.66 7.40 22.19
CA SER A 100 0.56 7.02 21.47
C SER A 100 0.31 6.76 19.98
N THR A 101 1.37 6.88 19.19
CA THR A 101 1.32 6.69 17.73
C THR A 101 2.16 5.48 17.30
N TRP A 102 1.61 4.67 16.41
CA TRP A 102 2.21 3.40 15.99
C TRP A 102 2.23 3.21 14.48
N LEU A 103 3.19 2.44 13.97
CA LEU A 103 3.27 2.00 12.58
C LEU A 103 2.92 0.51 12.49
N PHE A 104 2.26 0.10 11.40
CA PHE A 104 1.97 -1.31 11.12
C PHE A 104 2.99 -1.88 10.13
N ARG A 105 3.80 -2.86 10.58
CA ARG A 105 4.80 -3.61 9.79
C ARG A 105 5.69 -2.75 8.88
N PRO A 106 6.31 -1.66 9.40
CA PRO A 106 7.14 -0.78 8.56
C PRO A 106 8.36 -1.49 7.96
N ASP A 107 8.84 -2.56 8.59
CA ASP A 107 9.86 -3.49 8.07
C ASP A 107 9.45 -4.15 6.77
N ALA A 108 8.25 -4.72 6.71
CA ALA A 108 7.75 -5.39 5.51
C ALA A 108 7.59 -4.40 4.34
N ASN A 109 7.23 -3.15 4.65
CA ASN A 109 7.21 -2.07 3.68
C ASN A 109 8.63 -1.71 3.19
N ALA A 110 9.60 -1.60 4.10
CA ALA A 110 10.99 -1.31 3.77
C ALA A 110 11.62 -2.40 2.88
N GLU A 111 11.38 -3.69 3.19
CA GLU A 111 11.83 -4.82 2.38
C GLU A 111 11.23 -4.76 0.96
N ARG A 112 9.93 -4.47 0.85
CA ARG A 112 9.27 -4.33 -0.45
C ARG A 112 9.78 -3.13 -1.24
N PHE A 113 10.12 -2.04 -0.55
CA PHE A 113 10.71 -0.86 -1.17
C PHE A 113 12.08 -1.19 -1.77
N GLN A 114 12.96 -1.91 -1.04
CA GLN A 114 14.23 -2.40 -1.57
C GLN A 114 14.06 -3.32 -2.79
N ASN A 115 13.11 -4.26 -2.72
CA ASN A 115 12.81 -5.16 -3.85
C ASN A 115 12.35 -4.39 -5.10
N SER A 116 11.55 -3.34 -4.90
CA SER A 116 11.12 -2.45 -5.98
C SER A 116 12.29 -1.66 -6.57
N ALA A 117 13.18 -1.14 -5.72
CA ALA A 117 14.40 -0.45 -6.12
C ALA A 117 15.26 -1.31 -7.05
N LYS A 118 15.55 -2.54 -6.58
CA LYS A 118 16.36 -3.51 -7.30
C LYS A 118 15.80 -3.85 -8.67
N ARG A 119 14.48 -4.03 -8.78
CA ARG A 119 13.83 -4.32 -10.07
C ARG A 119 13.96 -3.19 -11.09
N LEU A 120 14.04 -1.94 -10.62
CA LEU A 120 14.13 -0.73 -11.45
C LEU A 120 15.55 -0.21 -11.60
N TYR A 121 16.55 -0.95 -11.11
CA TYR A 121 17.95 -0.54 -11.11
C TYR A 121 18.18 0.79 -10.36
N LEU A 122 17.37 1.05 -9.33
CA LEU A 122 17.56 2.12 -8.36
C LEU A 122 18.46 1.63 -7.21
N PRO A 123 19.18 2.53 -6.51
CA PRO A 123 19.94 2.17 -5.33
C PRO A 123 19.02 1.64 -4.23
N GLU A 124 19.43 0.57 -3.56
CA GLU A 124 18.70 0.06 -2.41
C GLU A 124 18.86 1.04 -1.23
N LEU A 125 17.74 1.54 -0.71
CA LEU A 125 17.72 2.32 0.53
C LEU A 125 17.87 1.37 1.73
N PRO A 126 18.79 1.61 2.69
CA PRO A 126 18.89 0.79 3.89
C PRO A 126 17.55 0.72 4.65
N ILE A 127 17.18 -0.47 5.14
CA ILE A 127 15.96 -0.68 5.92
C ILE A 127 15.85 0.32 7.09
N ASP A 128 16.96 0.52 7.79
CA ASP A 128 17.08 1.48 8.90
C ASP A 128 16.80 2.93 8.49
N ASP A 129 17.25 3.34 7.30
CA ASP A 129 17.01 4.69 6.80
C ASP A 129 15.55 4.85 6.36
N PHE A 130 14.94 3.81 5.77
CA PHE A 130 13.51 3.81 5.46
C PHE A 130 12.67 3.96 6.74
N ILE A 131 12.92 3.11 7.74
CA ILE A 131 12.16 3.12 9.00
C ILE A 131 12.42 4.42 9.78
N GLY A 132 13.69 4.84 9.87
CA GLY A 132 14.09 6.07 10.55
C GLY A 132 13.46 7.32 9.95
N SER A 133 13.40 7.43 8.62
CA SER A 133 12.78 8.57 7.95
C SER A 133 11.27 8.67 8.20
N VAL A 134 10.56 7.54 8.15
CA VAL A 134 9.12 7.47 8.44
C VAL A 134 8.87 7.82 9.90
N ALA A 135 9.63 7.24 10.84
CA ALA A 135 9.48 7.51 12.26
C ALA A 135 9.80 8.97 12.61
N ALA A 136 10.89 9.52 12.08
CA ALA A 136 11.27 10.92 12.28
C ALA A 136 10.19 11.88 11.76
N LEU A 137 9.61 11.61 10.59
CA LEU A 137 8.51 12.41 10.06
C LEU A 137 7.25 12.30 10.91
N VAL A 138 6.85 11.09 11.33
CA VAL A 138 5.69 10.90 12.21
C VAL A 138 5.86 11.63 13.54
N LYS A 139 7.05 11.61 14.15
CA LYS A 139 7.34 12.36 15.37
C LYS A 139 7.24 13.86 15.16
N ARG A 140 7.82 14.36 14.07
CA ARG A 140 7.78 15.78 13.73
C ARG A 140 6.36 16.27 13.51
N ASP A 141 5.56 15.49 12.79
CA ASP A 141 4.19 15.81 12.39
C ASP A 141 3.15 15.04 13.22
N VAL A 142 3.43 14.71 14.48
CA VAL A 142 2.54 13.87 15.31
C VAL A 142 1.14 14.46 15.47
N ASN A 143 1.03 15.79 15.43
CA ASN A 143 -0.23 16.51 15.51
C ASN A 143 -1.08 16.41 14.23
N TRP A 144 -0.53 15.85 13.15
CA TRP A 144 -1.26 15.48 11.94
C TRP A 144 -1.87 14.09 11.99
N VAL A 145 -1.49 13.26 12.97
CA VAL A 145 -2.04 11.91 13.16
C VAL A 145 -3.45 12.03 13.74
N PRO A 146 -4.50 11.68 12.98
CA PRO A 146 -5.87 11.81 13.45
C PRO A 146 -6.16 10.84 14.61
N SER A 147 -7.07 11.21 15.51
CA SER A 147 -7.47 10.39 16.66
C SER A 147 -8.83 9.70 16.50
N ARG A 148 -9.60 10.05 15.46
CA ARG A 148 -10.90 9.41 15.18
C ARG A 148 -10.65 7.97 14.69
N ARG A 149 -11.44 7.01 15.19
CA ARG A 149 -11.38 5.61 14.73
C ARG A 149 -11.45 5.52 13.20
N GLU A 150 -10.64 4.64 12.60
CA GLU A 150 -10.41 4.47 11.15
C GLU A 150 -9.73 5.64 10.43
N TYR A 151 -9.44 6.74 11.11
CA TYR A 151 -8.60 7.79 10.55
C TYR A 151 -7.14 7.52 10.87
N THR A 152 -6.26 7.81 9.91
CA THR A 152 -4.83 7.50 9.98
C THR A 152 -4.01 8.61 9.33
N LEU A 153 -2.71 8.63 9.60
CA LEU A 153 -1.77 9.40 8.79
C LEU A 153 -1.13 8.45 7.78
N TYR A 154 -1.47 8.60 6.50
CA TYR A 154 -0.89 7.80 5.44
C TYR A 154 0.50 8.32 5.09
N MET A 155 1.49 7.44 5.15
CA MET A 155 2.89 7.73 4.84
C MET A 155 3.19 7.26 3.43
N ARG A 156 3.79 8.13 2.62
CA ARG A 156 4.19 7.89 1.23
C ARG A 156 5.70 8.06 1.08
N PRO A 157 6.50 7.00 1.35
CA PRO A 157 7.88 6.93 0.90
C PRO A 157 7.94 6.80 -0.62
N PHE A 158 8.91 7.44 -1.28
CA PHE A 158 9.16 7.28 -2.70
C PHE A 158 10.59 7.66 -3.05
N MET A 159 11.11 7.12 -4.14
CA MET A 159 12.38 7.57 -4.72
C MET A 159 12.34 7.56 -6.24
N PHE A 160 13.16 8.41 -6.84
CA PHE A 160 13.17 8.63 -8.26
C PHE A 160 14.55 9.04 -8.78
N ALA A 161 14.88 8.67 -10.01
CA ALA A 161 16.09 9.12 -10.68
C ALA A 161 16.02 10.64 -10.97
N SER A 162 16.70 11.43 -10.15
CA SER A 162 16.71 12.90 -10.20
C SER A 162 17.74 13.46 -11.17
N GLU A 163 18.70 12.64 -11.63
CA GLU A 163 19.78 13.11 -12.50
C GLU A 163 19.29 13.70 -13.85
N PRO A 164 19.87 14.83 -14.32
CA PRO A 164 19.58 15.37 -15.64
C PRO A 164 20.26 14.53 -16.73
N PHE A 165 19.57 13.52 -17.26
CA PHE A 165 20.10 12.64 -18.29
C PHE A 165 19.01 12.02 -19.17
N LEU A 166 19.08 12.28 -20.48
CA LEU A 166 18.14 11.79 -21.50
C LEU A 166 18.57 10.45 -22.13
N GLY A 167 19.66 9.83 -21.68
CA GLY A 167 19.99 8.47 -22.09
C GLY A 167 19.34 7.45 -21.15
N VAL A 168 19.14 6.23 -21.62
CA VAL A 168 18.61 5.14 -20.77
C VAL A 168 19.77 4.40 -20.12
N ARG A 169 19.93 4.55 -18.80
CA ARG A 169 20.98 3.88 -18.01
C ARG A 169 20.62 3.81 -16.52
N ALA A 170 21.53 3.23 -15.74
CA ALA A 170 21.53 3.34 -14.28
C ALA A 170 21.76 4.80 -13.80
N PRO A 171 20.97 5.29 -12.83
CA PRO A 171 21.07 6.67 -12.38
C PRO A 171 22.40 6.91 -11.66
N GLN A 172 22.93 8.12 -11.75
CA GLN A 172 24.05 8.57 -10.89
C GLN A 172 23.56 9.36 -9.67
N GLU A 173 22.33 9.86 -9.69
CA GLU A 173 21.70 10.59 -8.60
C GLU A 173 20.23 10.16 -8.45
N VAL A 174 19.81 9.94 -7.21
CA VAL A 174 18.45 9.53 -6.84
C VAL A 174 18.04 10.25 -5.57
N ASP A 175 16.88 10.89 -5.58
CA ASP A 175 16.27 11.43 -4.37
C ASP A 175 15.28 10.43 -3.79
N TYR A 176 15.29 10.32 -2.46
CA TYR A 176 14.31 9.62 -1.65
C TYR A 176 13.58 10.63 -0.76
N CYS A 177 12.26 10.51 -0.71
CA CYS A 177 11.40 11.37 0.08
C CYS A 177 10.35 10.56 0.83
N VAL A 178 9.87 11.10 1.96
CA VAL A 178 8.64 10.65 2.63
C VAL A 178 7.73 11.84 2.84
N ILE A 179 6.49 11.74 2.37
CA ILE A 179 5.43 12.72 2.65
C ILE A 179 4.30 12.05 3.42
N ALA A 180 3.56 12.81 4.23
CA ALA A 180 2.45 12.29 5.01
C ALA A 180 1.14 13.01 4.67
N SER A 181 0.03 12.27 4.70
CA SER A 181 -1.30 12.76 4.34
C SER A 181 -2.36 12.19 5.29
N PRO A 182 -3.13 13.02 6.02
CA PRO A 182 -4.21 12.51 6.83
C PRO A 182 -5.25 11.83 5.94
N SER A 183 -5.79 10.69 6.39
CA SER A 183 -6.76 9.91 5.64
C SER A 183 -7.91 9.47 6.54
N GLY A 184 -9.14 9.70 6.10
CA GLY A 184 -10.33 9.11 6.69
C GLY A 184 -10.58 7.67 6.22
N PRO A 185 -11.71 7.06 6.62
CA PRO A 185 -12.12 5.76 6.13
C PRO A 185 -12.37 5.82 4.63
N TYR A 186 -11.95 4.77 3.92
CA TYR A 186 -12.16 4.65 2.47
C TYR A 186 -13.65 4.61 2.11
N PHE A 187 -14.49 4.09 3.01
CA PHE A 187 -15.95 4.05 2.88
C PHE A 187 -16.62 4.78 4.08
N PRO A 188 -16.89 6.09 3.98
CA PRO A 188 -17.46 6.88 5.08
C PRO A 188 -18.84 6.40 5.59
N GLY A 189 -19.55 5.60 4.79
CA GLY A 189 -20.86 5.02 5.12
C GLY A 189 -20.83 3.55 5.53
N GLY A 190 -19.68 3.07 6.02
CA GLY A 190 -19.44 1.66 6.31
C GLY A 190 -18.88 0.90 5.10
N VAL A 191 -18.26 -0.25 5.37
CA VAL A 191 -17.67 -1.13 4.35
C VAL A 191 -18.76 -1.58 3.40
N LYS A 192 -18.61 -1.27 2.11
CA LYS A 192 -19.55 -1.64 1.06
C LYS A 192 -18.87 -2.52 0.03
N PRO A 193 -19.56 -3.54 -0.51
CA PRO A 193 -19.03 -4.33 -1.61
C PRO A 193 -18.80 -3.46 -2.83
N VAL A 194 -17.73 -3.76 -3.57
CA VAL A 194 -17.45 -3.12 -4.85
C VAL A 194 -17.80 -4.04 -6.01
N SER A 195 -18.18 -3.43 -7.13
CA SER A 195 -18.26 -4.11 -8.43
C SER A 195 -16.95 -4.02 -9.19
N ILE A 196 -16.50 -5.15 -9.73
CA ILE A 196 -15.22 -5.34 -10.41
C ILE A 196 -15.43 -5.53 -11.90
N TRP A 197 -14.75 -4.71 -12.70
CA TRP A 197 -14.58 -4.95 -14.13
C TRP A 197 -13.42 -5.92 -14.35
N VAL A 198 -13.63 -7.02 -15.05
CA VAL A 198 -12.57 -7.97 -15.41
C VAL A 198 -12.04 -7.60 -16.79
N GLU A 199 -10.80 -7.11 -16.82
CA GLU A 199 -10.13 -6.59 -18.01
C GLU A 199 -9.25 -7.65 -18.67
N ASP A 200 -9.49 -7.92 -19.97
CA ASP A 200 -8.79 -8.94 -20.77
C ASP A 200 -8.11 -8.40 -22.04
N LYS A 201 -8.12 -7.07 -22.25
CA LYS A 201 -7.50 -6.37 -23.38
C LYS A 201 -6.26 -5.59 -22.95
N TRP A 202 -6.33 -4.89 -21.83
CA TRP A 202 -5.23 -4.13 -21.23
C TRP A 202 -4.68 -4.85 -20.00
N PHE A 203 -3.37 -4.82 -19.79
CA PHE A 203 -2.75 -5.55 -18.69
C PHE A 203 -1.91 -4.63 -17.84
N ARG A 204 -1.97 -4.85 -16.52
CA ARG A 204 -1.12 -4.14 -15.55
C ARG A 204 0.36 -4.45 -15.75
N THR A 205 0.67 -5.71 -16.05
CA THR A 205 2.01 -6.22 -16.29
C THR A 205 1.94 -7.57 -17.02
N GLY A 206 3.07 -8.24 -17.22
CA GLY A 206 3.12 -9.61 -17.73
C GLY A 206 4.36 -10.34 -17.23
N PRO A 207 4.52 -11.65 -17.55
CA PRO A 207 5.64 -12.45 -17.06
C PRO A 207 7.01 -11.81 -17.34
N GLY A 208 7.85 -11.77 -16.31
CA GLY A 208 9.16 -11.09 -16.36
C GLY A 208 9.09 -9.56 -16.26
N GLY A 209 7.90 -8.99 -16.17
CA GLY A 209 7.66 -7.56 -16.02
C GLY A 209 7.99 -7.02 -14.62
N THR A 210 7.24 -6.01 -14.23
CA THR A 210 7.44 -5.23 -12.99
C THR A 210 6.33 -5.44 -11.98
N GLY A 211 5.45 -6.44 -12.18
CA GLY A 211 4.26 -6.64 -11.36
C GLY A 211 4.50 -6.72 -9.85
N PHE A 212 5.58 -7.37 -9.44
CA PHE A 212 5.98 -7.52 -8.05
C PHE A 212 6.64 -6.27 -7.44
N ALA A 213 6.98 -5.26 -8.26
CA ALA A 213 7.56 -4.00 -7.83
C ALA A 213 6.47 -2.92 -7.71
N LYS A 214 6.58 -2.06 -6.69
CA LYS A 214 5.64 -0.96 -6.48
C LYS A 214 6.15 0.31 -7.19
N CYS A 215 6.01 0.34 -8.51
CA CYS A 215 6.54 1.39 -9.37
C CYS A 215 5.46 2.16 -10.13
N GLY A 216 5.69 3.43 -10.42
CA GLY A 216 4.71 4.31 -11.05
C GLY A 216 4.19 3.80 -12.40
N GLY A 217 5.08 3.20 -13.21
CA GLY A 217 4.73 2.63 -14.52
C GLY A 217 3.60 1.60 -14.49
N ASN A 218 3.56 0.73 -13.47
CA ASN A 218 2.48 -0.26 -13.31
C ASN A 218 1.11 0.41 -13.12
N TYR A 219 1.09 1.51 -12.36
CA TYR A 219 -0.15 2.25 -12.07
C TYR A 219 -0.60 3.06 -13.29
N ALA A 220 0.32 3.75 -13.95
CA ALA A 220 0.02 4.49 -15.18
C ALA A 220 -0.55 3.58 -16.28
N ALA A 221 0.04 2.39 -16.48
CA ALA A 221 -0.43 1.40 -17.45
C ALA A 221 -1.81 0.84 -17.13
N SER A 222 -2.22 0.83 -15.86
CA SER A 222 -3.52 0.29 -15.43
C SER A 222 -4.71 1.22 -15.72
N LEU A 223 -4.49 2.52 -15.91
CA LEU A 223 -5.56 3.52 -15.96
C LEU A 223 -6.58 3.26 -17.06
N LEU A 224 -6.16 2.80 -18.24
CA LEU A 224 -7.10 2.55 -19.33
C LEU A 224 -8.10 1.43 -19.01
N GLY A 225 -7.65 0.36 -18.34
CA GLY A 225 -8.53 -0.70 -17.85
C GLY A 225 -9.44 -0.23 -16.72
N GLU A 226 -8.91 0.56 -15.78
CA GLU A 226 -9.69 1.15 -14.68
C GLU A 226 -10.83 2.03 -15.20
N TYR A 227 -10.54 2.97 -16.11
CA TYR A 227 -11.57 3.85 -16.67
C TYR A 227 -12.55 3.11 -17.59
N THR A 228 -12.11 2.07 -18.29
CA THR A 228 -13.03 1.17 -19.01
C THR A 228 -14.03 0.55 -18.04
N GLY A 229 -13.58 0.10 -16.86
CA GLY A 229 -14.46 -0.42 -15.81
C GLY A 229 -15.43 0.62 -15.29
N ILE A 230 -14.96 1.85 -15.03
CA ILE A 230 -15.79 2.98 -14.60
C ILE A 230 -16.89 3.28 -15.63
N ASP A 231 -16.54 3.34 -16.92
CA ASP A 231 -17.49 3.58 -18.01
C ASP A 231 -18.56 2.47 -18.11
N HIS A 232 -18.22 1.25 -17.67
CA HIS A 232 -19.16 0.12 -17.57
C HIS A 232 -19.88 0.04 -16.21
N GLY A 233 -19.76 1.06 -15.37
CA GLY A 233 -20.43 1.16 -14.07
C GLY A 233 -19.82 0.28 -12.98
N CYS A 234 -18.57 -0.16 -13.15
CA CYS A 234 -17.80 -0.82 -12.10
C CYS A 234 -16.99 0.20 -11.29
N GLN A 235 -16.59 -0.16 -10.08
CA GLN A 235 -15.88 0.75 -9.17
C GLN A 235 -14.38 0.51 -9.17
N GLN A 236 -13.93 -0.66 -9.60
CA GLN A 236 -12.53 -1.09 -9.65
C GLN A 236 -12.34 -2.05 -10.83
N VAL A 237 -11.11 -2.20 -11.30
CA VAL A 237 -10.70 -3.21 -12.28
C VAL A 237 -9.98 -4.39 -11.63
N CYS A 238 -10.13 -5.58 -12.20
CA CYS A 238 -9.26 -6.74 -11.99
C CYS A 238 -8.70 -7.20 -13.33
N PHE A 239 -7.41 -7.50 -13.36
CA PHE A 239 -6.73 -7.95 -14.57
C PHE A 239 -6.60 -9.47 -14.58
N VAL A 240 -6.86 -10.08 -15.73
CA VAL A 240 -6.36 -11.43 -16.01
C VAL A 240 -4.89 -11.39 -16.43
N ASP A 241 -4.21 -12.52 -16.35
CA ASP A 241 -2.82 -12.64 -16.76
C ASP A 241 -2.62 -12.31 -18.25
N ALA A 242 -1.57 -11.56 -18.56
CA ALA A 242 -1.29 -11.12 -19.93
C ALA A 242 -0.90 -12.26 -20.89
N ALA A 243 -0.43 -13.39 -20.36
CA ALA A 243 0.15 -14.47 -21.16
C ALA A 243 -0.92 -15.38 -21.78
N THR A 244 -1.93 -15.73 -20.99
CA THR A 244 -2.96 -16.71 -21.33
C THR A 244 -4.38 -16.15 -21.20
N LYS A 245 -4.57 -15.03 -20.51
CA LYS A 245 -5.87 -14.42 -20.22
C LYS A 245 -6.83 -15.36 -19.49
N THR A 246 -6.28 -16.26 -18.68
CA THR A 246 -7.01 -17.35 -18.03
C THR A 246 -7.14 -17.10 -16.53
N TYR A 247 -6.09 -16.56 -15.90
CA TYR A 247 -5.99 -16.48 -14.45
C TYR A 247 -6.17 -15.05 -13.96
N LEU A 248 -6.90 -14.87 -12.85
CA LEU A 248 -6.96 -13.58 -12.17
C LEU A 248 -5.63 -13.26 -11.48
N GLU A 249 -5.18 -12.01 -11.59
CA GLU A 249 -3.97 -11.53 -10.93
C GLU A 249 -4.28 -10.54 -9.80
N GLU A 250 -4.52 -9.26 -10.14
CA GLU A 250 -4.69 -8.19 -9.15
C GLU A 250 -5.83 -7.24 -9.48
N LEU A 251 -6.34 -6.58 -8.45
CA LEU A 251 -7.36 -5.53 -8.56
C LEU A 251 -6.73 -4.14 -8.46
N GLY A 252 -6.30 -3.58 -9.59
CA GLY A 252 -5.63 -2.28 -9.65
C GLY A 252 -4.34 -2.23 -8.81
N GLY A 253 -4.48 -1.93 -7.51
CA GLY A 253 -3.40 -1.92 -6.52
C GLY A 253 -3.68 -2.73 -5.24
N MET A 254 -4.61 -3.69 -5.28
CA MET A 254 -4.99 -4.57 -4.17
C MET A 254 -4.85 -6.05 -4.58
N ASN A 255 -4.50 -6.90 -3.62
CA ASN A 255 -4.56 -8.35 -3.78
C ASN A 255 -6.00 -8.85 -3.55
N MET A 256 -6.31 -10.10 -3.93
CA MET A 256 -7.61 -10.72 -3.67
C MET A 256 -7.53 -12.01 -2.87
N MET A 257 -8.64 -12.33 -2.22
CA MET A 257 -8.89 -13.55 -1.49
C MET A 257 -10.27 -14.09 -1.88
N VAL A 258 -10.38 -15.41 -2.04
CA VAL A 258 -11.62 -16.12 -2.38
C VAL A 258 -11.92 -17.10 -1.25
N VAL A 259 -13.11 -17.00 -0.65
CA VAL A 259 -13.52 -17.81 0.50
C VAL A 259 -14.48 -18.89 0.04
N HIS A 260 -14.13 -20.14 0.30
CA HIS A 260 -14.92 -21.31 -0.08
C HIS A 260 -15.83 -21.78 1.06
N LYS A 261 -16.87 -22.53 0.70
CA LYS A 261 -17.92 -22.98 1.61
C LYS A 261 -17.44 -23.91 2.72
N ASP A 262 -16.40 -24.69 2.46
CA ASP A 262 -15.75 -25.56 3.45
C ASP A 262 -14.83 -24.77 4.42
N GLY A 263 -14.63 -23.47 4.18
CA GLY A 263 -13.86 -22.56 5.01
C GLY A 263 -12.42 -22.33 4.57
N HIS A 264 -11.91 -22.97 3.50
CA HIS A 264 -10.58 -22.61 3.00
C HIS A 264 -10.60 -21.30 2.20
N VAL A 265 -9.43 -20.67 2.08
CA VAL A 265 -9.25 -19.40 1.36
C VAL A 265 -8.19 -19.55 0.27
N GLU A 266 -8.53 -19.18 -0.96
CA GLU A 266 -7.58 -19.09 -2.05
C GLU A 266 -7.11 -17.65 -2.28
N THR A 267 -5.86 -17.49 -2.72
CA THR A 267 -5.32 -16.21 -3.19
C THR A 267 -4.33 -16.43 -4.33
N PRO A 268 -4.28 -15.54 -5.34
CA PRO A 268 -3.32 -15.67 -6.43
C PRO A 268 -1.87 -15.85 -5.95
N SER A 269 -1.16 -16.88 -6.45
CA SER A 269 0.25 -17.13 -6.13
C SER A 269 1.18 -16.00 -6.58
N LEU A 270 2.27 -15.75 -5.84
CA LEU A 270 3.25 -14.72 -6.20
C LEU A 270 4.20 -15.17 -7.32
N THR A 271 3.71 -15.17 -8.57
CA THR A 271 4.47 -15.57 -9.77
C THR A 271 5.35 -14.47 -10.37
N GLY A 272 5.41 -13.30 -9.72
CA GLY A 272 6.13 -12.10 -10.20
C GLY A 272 5.22 -11.06 -10.86
N ASN A 273 3.99 -11.43 -11.23
CA ASN A 273 3.01 -10.50 -11.80
C ASN A 273 2.08 -9.87 -10.75
N ILE A 274 2.21 -10.27 -9.49
CA ILE A 274 1.40 -9.80 -8.36
C ILE A 274 2.33 -9.13 -7.35
N LEU A 275 1.93 -7.97 -6.86
CA LEU A 275 2.59 -7.24 -5.80
C LEU A 275 2.45 -8.01 -4.48
N PRO A 276 3.55 -8.35 -3.79
CA PRO A 276 3.48 -8.99 -2.47
C PRO A 276 2.93 -7.98 -1.43
N GLY A 277 1.62 -8.00 -1.21
CA GLY A 277 0.94 -7.11 -0.27
C GLY A 277 1.34 -7.35 1.18
N VAL A 278 1.69 -6.29 1.92
CA VAL A 278 1.86 -6.37 3.39
C VAL A 278 0.53 -6.76 4.06
N THR A 279 -0.59 -6.20 3.60
CA THR A 279 -1.93 -6.61 4.05
C THR A 279 -2.20 -8.06 3.70
N ARG A 280 -1.97 -8.50 2.44
CA ARG A 280 -2.11 -9.89 2.03
C ARG A 280 -1.36 -10.84 2.96
N ARG A 281 -0.05 -10.61 3.16
CA ARG A 281 0.80 -11.42 4.04
C ARG A 281 0.24 -11.50 5.47
N SER A 282 -0.26 -10.39 6.00
CA SER A 282 -0.80 -10.34 7.36
C SER A 282 -2.15 -11.06 7.47
N LEU A 283 -3.00 -10.96 6.45
CA LEU A 283 -4.27 -11.67 6.41
C LEU A 283 -4.09 -13.18 6.27
N ILE A 284 -3.13 -13.66 5.46
CA ILE A 284 -2.80 -15.09 5.36
C ILE A 284 -2.48 -15.64 6.76
N GLN A 285 -1.64 -14.94 7.52
CA GLN A 285 -1.29 -15.34 8.89
C GLN A 285 -2.52 -15.37 9.80
N LEU A 286 -3.34 -14.31 9.83
CA LEU A 286 -4.53 -14.27 10.68
C LEU A 286 -5.56 -15.36 10.33
N ILE A 287 -5.73 -15.65 9.04
CA ILE A 287 -6.64 -16.71 8.58
C ILE A 287 -6.15 -18.08 9.10
N GLN A 288 -4.85 -18.35 9.00
CA GLN A 288 -4.24 -19.58 9.52
C GLN A 288 -4.32 -19.68 11.05
N ASP A 289 -4.08 -18.58 11.77
CA ASP A 289 -4.21 -18.53 13.23
C ASP A 289 -5.65 -18.81 13.69
N ASN A 290 -6.64 -18.40 12.88
CA ASN A 290 -8.05 -18.68 13.09
C ASN A 290 -8.46 -20.10 12.68
N GLY A 291 -7.51 -20.95 12.26
CA GLY A 291 -7.73 -22.37 11.96
C GLY A 291 -8.24 -22.68 10.55
N HIS A 292 -8.12 -21.73 9.62
CA HIS A 292 -8.51 -21.92 8.22
C HIS A 292 -7.30 -22.17 7.32
N ASP A 293 -7.46 -23.04 6.34
CA ASP A 293 -6.43 -23.28 5.32
C ASP A 293 -6.36 -22.11 4.33
N VAL A 294 -5.14 -21.73 3.94
CA VAL A 294 -4.89 -20.75 2.88
C VAL A 294 -4.09 -21.39 1.77
N VAL A 295 -4.61 -21.33 0.55
CA VAL A 295 -3.97 -21.88 -0.65
C VAL A 295 -3.55 -20.74 -1.57
N GLU A 296 -2.23 -20.57 -1.73
CA GLU A 296 -1.67 -19.67 -2.74
C GLU A 296 -1.64 -20.37 -4.11
N THR A 297 -2.67 -20.18 -4.93
CA THR A 297 -2.84 -20.87 -6.23
C THR A 297 -3.12 -19.91 -7.39
N MET A 298 -3.05 -20.39 -8.63
CA MET A 298 -3.49 -19.64 -9.81
C MET A 298 -5.01 -19.81 -9.96
N ILE A 299 -5.77 -18.72 -9.79
CA ILE A 299 -7.25 -18.76 -9.81
C ILE A 299 -7.74 -18.56 -11.24
N ALA A 300 -8.25 -19.62 -11.87
CA ALA A 300 -8.81 -19.55 -13.22
C ALA A 300 -10.14 -18.79 -13.20
N LEU A 301 -10.29 -17.80 -14.09
CA LEU A 301 -11.48 -16.94 -14.14
C LEU A 301 -12.76 -17.74 -14.35
N ASP A 302 -12.77 -18.64 -15.34
CA ASP A 302 -13.97 -19.42 -15.66
C ASP A 302 -14.40 -20.31 -14.48
N GLN A 303 -13.45 -20.96 -13.81
CA GLN A 303 -13.71 -21.78 -12.62
C GLN A 303 -14.26 -20.94 -11.47
N LEU A 304 -13.66 -19.77 -11.19
CA LEU A 304 -14.18 -18.87 -10.15
C LEU A 304 -15.63 -18.45 -10.45
N LEU A 305 -15.95 -18.12 -11.70
CA LEU A 305 -17.31 -17.74 -12.08
C LEU A 305 -18.31 -18.90 -11.94
N GLU A 306 -17.89 -20.14 -12.20
CA GLU A 306 -18.69 -21.34 -11.96
C GLU A 306 -18.91 -21.60 -10.46
N ASP A 307 -17.86 -21.46 -9.65
CA ASP A 307 -17.92 -21.69 -8.20
C ASP A 307 -18.76 -20.63 -7.48
N ILE A 308 -18.74 -19.39 -7.96
CA ILE A 308 -19.67 -18.35 -7.48
C ILE A 308 -21.12 -18.72 -7.81
N LYS A 309 -21.39 -19.21 -9.02
CA LYS A 309 -22.76 -19.58 -9.45
C LYS A 309 -23.29 -20.83 -8.74
N SER A 310 -22.41 -21.78 -8.42
CA SER A 310 -22.77 -23.01 -7.70
C SER A 310 -22.95 -22.77 -6.19
N GLY A 311 -22.42 -21.66 -5.67
CA GLY A 311 -22.38 -21.34 -4.25
C GLY A 311 -21.25 -22.04 -3.49
N GLU A 312 -20.26 -22.57 -4.21
CA GLU A 312 -19.02 -23.08 -3.63
C GLU A 312 -18.14 -21.94 -3.12
N VAL A 313 -18.07 -20.83 -3.86
CA VAL A 313 -17.49 -19.57 -3.37
C VAL A 313 -18.55 -18.76 -2.65
N THR A 314 -18.27 -18.44 -1.39
CA THR A 314 -19.20 -17.76 -0.49
C THR A 314 -18.89 -16.28 -0.33
N GLU A 315 -17.60 -15.90 -0.37
CA GLU A 315 -17.17 -14.51 -0.25
C GLU A 315 -15.95 -14.26 -1.13
N VAL A 316 -15.81 -13.03 -1.63
CA VAL A 316 -14.59 -12.58 -2.31
C VAL A 316 -14.26 -11.18 -1.82
N PHE A 317 -12.99 -10.90 -1.57
CA PHE A 317 -12.58 -9.56 -1.13
C PHE A 317 -11.19 -9.18 -1.63
N ALA A 318 -10.99 -7.87 -1.81
CA ALA A 318 -9.71 -7.26 -2.07
C ALA A 318 -9.04 -6.81 -0.77
N CYS A 319 -7.70 -6.78 -0.72
CA CYS A 319 -6.95 -6.30 0.44
C CYS A 319 -5.73 -5.45 0.05
N GLY A 320 -5.44 -4.44 0.89
CA GLY A 320 -4.33 -3.51 0.71
C GLY A 320 -4.33 -2.38 1.73
N THR A 321 -3.22 -1.65 1.87
CA THR A 321 -3.03 -0.65 2.95
C THR A 321 -4.15 0.39 3.04
N ALA A 322 -4.64 0.89 1.90
CA ALA A 322 -5.59 2.00 1.85
C ALA A 322 -6.94 1.65 2.50
N ALA A 323 -7.57 0.54 2.06
CA ALA A 323 -8.90 0.13 2.49
C ALA A 323 -8.91 -1.04 3.51
N ILE A 324 -7.73 -1.62 3.80
CA ILE A 324 -7.55 -2.84 4.60
C ILE A 324 -8.15 -4.05 3.88
N ILE A 325 -9.48 -4.16 3.92
CA ILE A 325 -10.28 -5.16 3.21
C ILE A 325 -11.48 -4.46 2.58
N THR A 326 -11.73 -4.80 1.32
CA THR A 326 -12.87 -4.33 0.52
C THR A 326 -13.63 -5.55 -0.03
N PRO A 327 -14.86 -5.83 0.41
CA PRO A 327 -15.67 -6.91 -0.13
C PRO A 327 -15.93 -6.71 -1.63
N ILE A 328 -16.04 -7.80 -2.37
CA ILE A 328 -16.36 -7.81 -3.80
C ILE A 328 -17.73 -8.47 -3.97
N GLY A 329 -18.70 -7.68 -4.41
CA GLY A 329 -20.09 -8.15 -4.56
C GLY A 329 -20.42 -8.60 -5.99
N ARG A 330 -19.58 -8.25 -6.98
CA ARG A 330 -19.90 -8.48 -8.40
C ARG A 330 -18.66 -8.49 -9.28
N PHE A 331 -18.61 -9.41 -10.22
CA PHE A 331 -17.67 -9.45 -11.33
C PHE A 331 -18.40 -9.22 -12.65
N LYS A 332 -17.89 -8.34 -13.50
CA LYS A 332 -18.49 -7.98 -14.78
C LYS A 332 -17.43 -7.87 -15.88
N SER A 333 -17.80 -8.27 -17.09
CA SER A 333 -17.06 -7.99 -18.32
C SER A 333 -18.04 -7.74 -19.47
N GLU A 334 -17.55 -7.64 -20.71
CA GLU A 334 -18.41 -7.67 -21.90
C GLU A 334 -19.16 -9.01 -22.06
N LYS A 335 -18.66 -10.09 -21.45
CA LYS A 335 -19.12 -11.48 -21.67
C LYS A 335 -20.00 -12.03 -20.54
N PHE A 336 -19.85 -11.49 -19.33
CA PHE A 336 -20.55 -11.99 -18.16
C PHE A 336 -20.85 -10.90 -17.15
N ASP A 337 -21.77 -11.21 -16.25
CA ASP A 337 -22.18 -10.36 -15.14
C ASP A 337 -22.64 -11.27 -14.00
N VAL A 338 -21.80 -11.40 -12.97
CA VAL A 338 -21.97 -12.40 -11.90
C VAL A 338 -21.91 -11.71 -10.56
N THR A 339 -22.94 -11.93 -9.74
CA THR A 339 -23.00 -11.45 -8.35
C THR A 339 -22.39 -12.51 -7.43
N VAL A 340 -21.53 -12.09 -6.50
CA VAL A 340 -20.95 -12.96 -5.48
C VAL A 340 -21.95 -13.14 -4.35
N ALA A 341 -22.40 -14.37 -4.09
CA ALA A 341 -23.47 -14.66 -3.12
C ALA A 341 -24.70 -13.75 -3.31
N ASP A 342 -25.04 -12.94 -2.31
CA ASP A 342 -26.15 -11.98 -2.36
C ASP A 342 -25.72 -10.55 -2.80
N GLY A 343 -24.45 -10.38 -3.18
CA GLY A 343 -23.82 -9.11 -3.51
C GLY A 343 -23.43 -8.27 -2.29
N GLY A 344 -23.61 -8.81 -1.08
CA GLY A 344 -23.35 -8.18 0.21
C GLY A 344 -21.90 -8.31 0.68
N SER A 345 -21.67 -7.91 1.94
CA SER A 345 -20.40 -8.12 2.63
C SER A 345 -20.52 -9.37 3.48
N GLY A 346 -19.68 -10.37 3.22
CA GLY A 346 -19.73 -11.63 3.96
C GLY A 346 -19.17 -11.51 5.38
N GLU A 347 -19.59 -12.44 6.24
CA GLU A 347 -19.28 -12.42 7.67
C GLU A 347 -17.78 -12.67 7.93
N PHE A 348 -17.17 -13.60 7.19
CA PHE A 348 -15.74 -13.90 7.31
C PHE A 348 -14.89 -12.67 6.95
N THR A 349 -15.22 -12.03 5.83
CA THR A 349 -14.55 -10.83 5.33
C THR A 349 -14.60 -9.69 6.36
N LEU A 350 -15.77 -9.45 6.97
CA LEU A 350 -15.95 -8.40 7.96
C LEU A 350 -15.27 -8.72 9.30
N ALA A 351 -15.35 -9.98 9.75
CA ALA A 351 -14.66 -10.43 10.96
C ALA A 351 -13.14 -10.26 10.84
N LEU A 352 -12.57 -10.72 9.73
CA LEU A 352 -11.15 -10.59 9.45
C LEU A 352 -10.70 -9.13 9.33
N ARG A 353 -11.52 -8.28 8.71
CA ARG A 353 -11.26 -6.83 8.65
C ARG A 353 -11.21 -6.21 10.04
N ASN A 354 -12.19 -6.54 10.88
CA ASN A 354 -12.28 -6.03 12.24
C ASN A 354 -11.12 -6.51 13.10
N GLN A 355 -10.68 -7.76 12.94
CA GLN A 355 -9.50 -8.31 13.62
C GLN A 355 -8.24 -7.50 13.27
N LEU A 356 -7.93 -7.36 11.97
CA LEU A 356 -6.74 -6.63 11.55
C LEU A 356 -6.79 -5.14 11.92
N LEU A 357 -7.93 -4.49 11.75
CA LEU A 357 -8.13 -3.09 12.14
C LEU A 357 -8.01 -2.90 13.66
N GLY A 358 -8.53 -3.84 14.45
CA GLY A 358 -8.42 -3.81 15.90
C GLY A 358 -6.97 -3.93 16.38
N ILE A 359 -6.17 -4.79 15.74
CA ILE A 359 -4.71 -4.87 15.98
C ILE A 359 -4.04 -3.52 15.66
N GLN A 360 -4.36 -2.95 14.49
CA GLN A 360 -3.78 -1.67 14.04
C GLN A 360 -4.09 -0.50 14.99
N LEU A 361 -5.25 -0.53 15.64
CA LEU A 361 -5.71 0.50 16.57
C LEU A 361 -5.40 0.19 18.04
N GLY A 362 -4.76 -0.95 18.33
CA GLY A 362 -4.42 -1.37 19.70
C GLY A 362 -5.62 -1.80 20.52
N GLU A 363 -6.75 -2.12 19.88
CA GLU A 363 -7.98 -2.60 20.52
C GLU A 363 -7.99 -4.13 20.69
N ILE A 364 -7.23 -4.82 19.84
CA ILE A 364 -7.02 -6.27 19.87
C ILE A 364 -5.52 -6.49 20.05
N GLU A 365 -5.16 -7.49 20.84
CA GLU A 365 -3.76 -7.89 21.05
C GLU A 365 -3.09 -8.22 19.72
N ASP A 366 -1.82 -7.85 19.61
CA ASP A 366 -0.98 -8.10 18.45
C ASP A 366 -0.04 -9.29 18.73
N PRO A 367 -0.48 -10.54 18.46
CA PRO A 367 0.29 -11.73 18.82
C PRO A 367 1.60 -11.86 18.02
N HIS A 368 1.74 -11.10 16.92
CA HIS A 368 2.87 -11.17 16.00
C HIS A 368 3.80 -9.96 16.08
N ASN A 369 3.54 -9.04 17.01
CA ASN A 369 4.29 -7.79 17.19
C ASN A 369 4.37 -6.97 15.89
N TRP A 370 3.32 -6.94 15.08
CA TRP A 370 3.26 -6.12 13.87
C TRP A 370 3.25 -4.60 14.12
N MET A 371 2.86 -4.14 15.30
CA MET A 371 2.73 -2.74 15.66
C MET A 371 4.02 -2.21 16.31
N TRP A 372 4.53 -1.10 15.78
CA TRP A 372 5.77 -0.48 16.22
C TRP A 372 5.49 0.91 16.78
N LYS A 373 5.74 1.11 18.08
CA LYS A 373 5.46 2.37 18.78
C LYS A 373 6.45 3.45 18.37
N VAL A 374 5.95 4.64 18.04
CA VAL A 374 6.75 5.78 17.59
C VAL A 374 6.90 6.86 18.65
N CYS A 375 5.81 7.32 19.27
CA CYS A 375 5.80 8.37 20.30
C CYS A 375 4.53 8.34 21.15
#